data_AF-A0A8S9PI22-F1
#
_entry.id   AF-A0A8S9PI22-F1
#
_cell.length_a   1.000
_cell.length_b   1.000
_cell.length_c   1.000
_cell.angle_alpha   90.00
_cell.angle_beta   90.00
_cell.angle_gamma   90.00
#
_symmetry.space_group_name_H-M   'P 1'
#
loop_
_entity.id
_entity.type
_entity.pdbx_description
1 polymer ?
#
loop_
_entity_poly.entity_id
_entity_poly.type
_entity_poly.pdbx_seq_one_letter_code
_entity_poly.pdbx_strand_id
1 'polypeptide(L)' 'MQMNERVTPDVHFQKDLGLDSLDTVEIVMAIEEEFKLEIPDKEADKIDSCPLAIEYVFNHPMSS' A
#
# COMPACT_ATOMS: atom_id res chain seq x y z
N MET A 1 17.70 -2.18 -15.41
CA MET A 1 17.09 -1.86 -14.10
C MET A 1 16.14 -3.01 -13.78
N GLN A 2 16.57 -3.94 -12.92
CA GLN A 2 15.74 -5.08 -12.48
C GLN A 2 15.08 -4.67 -11.17
N MET A 3 13.82 -4.21 -11.23
CA MET A 3 13.02 -3.91 -10.04
C MET A 3 12.24 -5.14 -9.53
N ASN A 4 12.30 -6.28 -10.22
CA ASN A 4 11.42 -7.42 -9.97
C ASN A 4 11.76 -8.30 -8.75
N GLU A 5 12.87 -8.08 -8.05
CA GLU A 5 13.30 -8.97 -6.95
C GLU A 5 13.19 -8.36 -5.54
N ARG A 6 12.74 -7.10 -5.40
CA ARG A 6 12.62 -6.46 -4.08
C ARG A 6 11.21 -6.43 -3.50
N VAL A 7 10.18 -6.63 -4.31
CA VAL A 7 8.79 -6.64 -3.85
C VAL A 7 8.50 -8.02 -3.29
N THR A 8 8.47 -8.12 -1.97
CA THR A 8 8.10 -9.33 -1.23
C THR A 8 6.83 -9.07 -0.44
N PRO A 9 6.07 -10.11 -0.05
CA PRO A 9 4.86 -9.94 0.75
C PRO A 9 5.09 -9.17 2.05
N ASP A 10 6.30 -9.22 2.61
CA ASP A 10 6.68 -8.62 3.88
C ASP A 10 7.47 -7.30 3.72
N VAL A 11 7.51 -6.74 2.51
CA VAL A 11 8.34 -5.56 2.22
C VAL A 11 7.79 -4.29 2.86
N HIS A 12 8.70 -3.49 3.41
CA HIS A 12 8.41 -2.13 3.86
C HIS A 12 8.78 -1.12 2.77
N PHE A 13 7.82 -0.28 2.39
CA PHE A 13 7.94 0.65 1.25
C PHE A 13 9.13 1.61 1.38
N GLN A 14 9.28 2.27 2.52
CA GLN A 14 10.39 3.21 2.71
C GLN A 14 11.71 2.51 3.04
N LYS A 15 11.70 1.51 3.92
CA LYS A 15 12.94 0.91 4.45
C LYS A 15 13.61 -0.05 3.47
N ASP A 16 12.83 -0.82 2.72
CA ASP A 16 13.36 -1.89 1.86
C ASP A 16 13.35 -1.49 0.37
N LEU A 17 12.30 -0.78 -0.07
CA LEU A 17 12.21 -0.30 -1.44
C LEU A 17 12.81 1.11 -1.62
N GLY A 18 12.99 1.87 -0.54
CA GLY A 18 13.51 3.24 -0.61
C GLY A 18 12.53 4.22 -1.23
N LEU A 19 11.23 3.92 -1.16
CA LEU A 19 10.17 4.78 -1.67
C LEU A 19 10.03 6.02 -0.79
N ASP A 20 9.72 7.15 -1.41
CA ASP A 20 9.46 8.38 -0.68
C ASP A 20 7.98 8.48 -0.24
N SER A 21 7.63 9.59 0.41
CA SER A 21 6.26 9.82 0.88
C SER A 21 5.27 10.03 -0.27
N LEU A 22 5.72 10.52 -1.44
CA LEU A 22 4.85 10.71 -2.61
C LEU A 22 4.55 9.37 -3.27
N ASP A 23 5.56 8.51 -3.40
CA ASP A 23 5.41 7.14 -3.89
C ASP A 23 4.39 6.36 -3.03
N THR A 24 4.39 6.58 -1.71
CA THR A 24 3.44 5.95 -0.78
C THR A 24 2.00 6.42 -1.06
N VAL A 25 1.80 7.70 -1.36
CA VAL A 25 0.48 8.24 -1.73
C VAL A 25 -0.01 7.61 -3.04
N GLU A 26 0.85 7.46 -4.05
CA GLU A 26 0.47 6.81 -5.30
C GLU A 26 0.06 5.35 -5.10
N ILE A 27 0.75 4.61 -4.21
CA ILE A 27 0.39 3.23 -3.86
C ILE A 27 -1.00 3.16 -3.21
N VAL A 28 -1.26 4.02 -2.24
CA VAL A 28 -2.55 4.08 -1.54
C VAL A 28 -3.67 4.42 -2.52
N MET A 29 -3.47 5.42 -3.39
CA MET A 29 -4.45 5.78 -4.43
C MET A 29 -4.71 4.63 -5.41
N ALA A 30 -3.67 3.88 -5.82
CA ALA A 30 -3.85 2.71 -6.68
C ALA A 30 -4.65 1.60 -6.00
N ILE A 31 -4.46 1.41 -4.69
CA ILE A 31 -5.25 0.46 -3.87
C ILE A 31 -6.71 0.91 -3.78
N GLU A 32 -6.96 2.21 -3.55
CA GLU A 32 -8.30 2.80 -3.55
C GLU A 32 -9.05 2.57 -4.87
N GLU A 33 -8.40 2.83 -6.00
CA GLU A 33 -8.99 2.66 -7.33
C GLU A 33 -9.25 1.19 -7.69
N GLU A 34 -8.28 0.30 -7.43
CA GLU A 34 -8.38 -1.13 -7.78
C GLU A 34 -9.46 -1.83 -6.95
N PHE A 35 -9.54 -1.51 -5.65
CA PHE A 35 -10.47 -2.16 -4.73
C PHE A 35 -11.72 -1.31 -4.45
N LYS A 36 -11.89 -0.16 -5.10
CA LYS A 36 -13.01 0.79 -4.91
C LYS A 36 -13.28 1.09 -3.43
N LEU A 37 -12.22 1.37 -2.71
CA LEU A 37 -12.24 1.71 -1.28
C LEU A 37 -11.82 3.17 -1.10
N GLU A 38 -12.10 3.71 0.09
CA GLU A 38 -11.67 5.06 0.49
C GLU A 38 -10.83 4.90 1.76
N ILE A 39 -9.52 5.24 1.67
CA ILE A 39 -8.57 5.19 2.78
C ILE A 39 -8.41 6.61 3.32
N PRO A 40 -8.82 6.87 4.57
CA PRO A 40 -8.57 8.17 5.17
C PRO A 40 -7.07 8.44 5.26
N ASP A 41 -6.63 9.69 5.04
CA ASP A 41 -5.21 10.10 5.13
C ASP A 41 -4.50 9.57 6.40
N LYS A 42 -5.22 9.59 7.54
CA LYS A 42 -4.70 9.12 8.84
C LYS A 42 -4.41 7.62 8.91
N GLU A 43 -5.02 6.84 8.03
CA GLU A 43 -4.83 5.40 7.91
C GLU A 43 -3.87 5.09 6.77
N ALA A 44 -3.91 5.86 5.68
CA ALA A 44 -2.91 5.83 4.61
C ALA A 44 -1.48 5.99 5.14
N ASP A 45 -1.26 6.93 6.05
CA ASP A 45 0.03 7.15 6.73
C ASP A 45 0.55 5.91 7.51
N LYS A 46 -0.36 4.99 7.87
CA LYS A 46 -0.02 3.75 8.60
C LYS A 46 0.25 2.58 7.67
N ILE A 47 -0.09 2.68 6.39
CA ILE A 47 0.11 1.63 5.39
C ILE A 47 1.52 1.81 4.80
N ASP A 48 2.51 1.35 5.55
CA ASP A 48 3.94 1.49 5.20
C ASP A 48 4.58 0.24 4.61
N SER A 49 3.80 -0.84 4.48
CA SER A 49 4.26 -2.17 4.09
C SER A 49 3.16 -2.98 3.40
N CYS A 50 3.57 -3.95 2.57
CA CYS A 50 2.65 -4.84 1.86
C CYS A 50 1.68 -5.62 2.78
N PRO A 51 2.09 -6.17 3.93
CA PRO A 51 1.17 -6.90 4.82
C PRO A 51 0.04 -6.00 5.34
N LEU A 52 0.37 -4.75 5.71
CA LEU A 52 -0.61 -3.80 6.23
C LEU A 52 -1.60 -3.38 5.14
N ALA A 53 -1.12 -3.16 3.91
CA ALA A 53 -1.99 -2.88 2.78
C ALA A 53 -2.97 -4.04 2.53
N ILE A 54 -2.47 -5.28 2.52
CA ILE A 54 -3.30 -6.49 2.33
C ILE A 54 -4.31 -6.64 3.47
N GLU A 55 -3.87 -6.49 4.72
CA GLU A 55 -4.72 -6.56 5.90
C GLU A 55 -5.83 -5.49 5.85
N TYR A 56 -5.49 -4.27 5.44
CA TYR A 56 -6.44 -3.19 5.31
C TYR A 56 -7.55 -3.54 4.31
N VAL A 57 -7.16 -3.97 3.10
CA VAL A 57 -8.09 -4.39 2.04
C VAL A 57 -8.95 -5.58 2.51
N PHE A 58 -8.35 -6.55 3.19
CA PHE A 58 -9.06 -7.72 3.70
C PHE A 58 -10.11 -7.36 4.76
N ASN A 59 -9.81 -6.41 5.65
CA ASN A 59 -10.70 -5.97 6.72
C ASN A 59 -11.76 -4.97 6.25
N HIS A 60 -11.57 -4.36 5.07
CA HIS A 60 -12.54 -3.49 4.42
C HIS A 60 -12.99 -4.10 3.08
N PRO A 61 -13.59 -5.31 3.09
CA PRO A 61 -14.06 -5.93 1.87
C PRO A 61 -15.09 -5.00 1.23
N MET A 62 -14.97 -4.79 -0.09
CA MET A 62 -15.86 -3.92 -0.87
C MET A 62 -17.30 -4.01 -0.35
N SER A 63 -17.85 -2.86 0.06
CA SER A 63 -19.30 -2.74 0.15
C SER A 63 -19.85 -3.00 -1.25
N SER A 64 -20.43 -4.18 -1.43
CA SER A 64 -21.12 -4.57 -2.66
C SER A 64 -22.28 -3.63 -2.95
#